data_AF-A0A7C4BA17-F1
#
_entry.id   AF-A0A7C4BA17-F1
#
_cell.length_a   1.000
_cell.length_b   1.000
_cell.length_c   1.000
_cell.angle_alpha   90.00
_cell.angle_beta   90.00
_cell.angle_gamma   90.00
#
_symmetry.space_group_name_H-M   'P 1'
#
loop_
_entity.id
_entity.type
_entity.pdbx_description
1 polymer ?
#
loop_
_entity_poly.entity_id
_entity_poly.type
_entity_poly.pdbx_seq_one_letter_code
_entity_poly.pdbx_strand_id
1 'polypeptide(L)'
;MPVRLEIPSSPSLTSTWVREGYLLLRGRGVEGVLEGLTDELNGLLVGNDWNVLQQKFGEGRVTNIVALAKHLAFQSDEEVVITSVVKPGYQAIGSTKFVQGPRTKVRNEGFSLQLLKLERYEWVTALELGAFGRQVTPYADRYAIFLLLAGLASTYTVRTRKGEYIFLLCDSTTLSSMEGKEELVLIVKESAKEALRRAVRELRGWNEEYITLRVVFNEQFINRAKFLELKSLGFRMVRVRSERHSLKVYGDTPLMVFLERDIYRRKEFLGRINNALSRLAAPLSSYLQGRDQSGDGYHAFRALKNLYMYYETGAPVFLAQYNREVHAMAEALPQGDARRRREYLCAVL
;
A
#
# COMPACT_ATOMS: atom_id res chain seq x y z
N MET A 1 13.75 -18.73 -14.38
CA MET A 1 14.49 -17.48 -14.62
C MET A 1 15.33 -17.14 -13.39
N PRO A 2 16.66 -17.04 -13.50
CA PRO A 2 17.55 -16.81 -12.36
C PRO A 2 17.74 -15.30 -12.13
N VAL A 3 16.92 -14.71 -11.26
CA VAL A 3 17.20 -13.38 -10.70
C VAL A 3 17.58 -13.55 -9.24
N ARG A 4 18.68 -12.91 -8.84
CA ARG A 4 19.09 -12.81 -7.44
C ARG A 4 18.99 -11.36 -6.99
N LEU A 5 18.49 -11.16 -5.77
CA LEU A 5 18.35 -9.82 -5.20
C LEU A 5 19.37 -9.62 -4.07
N GLU A 6 20.21 -8.59 -4.20
CA GLU A 6 21.20 -8.14 -3.22
C GLU A 6 20.94 -6.69 -2.82
N ILE A 7 19.67 -6.39 -2.54
CA ILE A 7 19.24 -5.10 -1.99
C ILE A 7 18.83 -5.38 -0.55
N PRO A 8 19.33 -4.69 0.49
CA PRO A 8 18.90 -4.91 1.87
C PRO A 8 17.40 -4.60 2.07
N SER A 9 16.78 -5.16 3.12
CA SER A 9 15.40 -4.84 3.50
C SER A 9 15.38 -3.42 4.08
N SER A 10 15.35 -2.42 3.20
CA SER A 10 15.41 -1.01 3.55
C SER A 10 14.00 -0.42 3.68
N PRO A 11 13.78 0.62 4.53
CA PRO A 11 12.49 1.31 4.60
C PRO A 11 12.14 2.11 3.34
N SER A 12 13.03 2.21 2.36
CA SER A 12 12.84 3.07 1.18
C SER A 12 11.75 2.51 0.24
N LEU A 13 10.86 3.37 -0.28
CA LEU A 13 9.73 2.96 -1.13
C LEU A 13 10.17 2.24 -2.41
N THR A 14 11.18 2.77 -3.11
CA THR A 14 11.74 2.18 -4.34
C THR A 14 12.29 0.80 -4.05
N SER A 15 13.13 0.66 -3.01
CA SER A 15 13.73 -0.63 -2.65
C SER A 15 12.66 -1.65 -2.25
N THR A 16 11.63 -1.19 -1.53
CA THR A 16 10.47 -2.00 -1.14
C THR A 16 9.70 -2.47 -2.37
N TRP A 17 9.42 -1.59 -3.33
CA TRP A 17 8.77 -1.98 -4.59
C TRP A 17 9.61 -2.96 -5.41
N VAL A 18 10.92 -2.73 -5.55
CA VAL A 18 11.79 -3.69 -6.26
C VAL A 18 11.77 -5.07 -5.58
N ARG A 19 11.83 -5.10 -4.24
CA ARG A 19 11.70 -6.35 -3.45
C ARG A 19 10.36 -7.03 -3.67
N GLU A 20 9.27 -6.29 -3.66
CA GLU A 20 7.95 -6.85 -3.91
C GLU A 20 7.77 -7.37 -5.33
N GLY A 21 8.30 -6.67 -6.33
CA GLY A 21 8.31 -7.18 -7.70
C GLY A 21 9.14 -8.44 -7.83
N TYR A 22 10.25 -8.52 -7.11
CA TYR A 22 11.06 -9.74 -7.03
C TYR A 22 10.27 -10.90 -6.42
N LEU A 23 9.55 -10.69 -5.32
CA LEU A 23 8.70 -11.70 -4.70
C LEU A 23 7.58 -12.15 -5.64
N LEU A 24 6.94 -11.21 -6.33
CA LEU A 24 5.89 -11.51 -7.32
C LEU A 24 6.45 -12.37 -8.47
N LEU A 25 7.63 -12.01 -8.97
CA LEU A 25 8.33 -12.76 -10.01
C LEU A 25 8.72 -14.16 -9.54
N ARG A 26 9.19 -14.32 -8.29
CA ARG A 26 9.52 -15.62 -7.70
C ARG A 26 8.29 -16.50 -7.52
N GLY A 27 7.18 -15.92 -7.08
CA GLY A 27 5.93 -16.65 -6.84
C GLY A 27 5.16 -17.00 -8.12
N ARG A 28 5.18 -16.16 -9.16
CA ARG A 28 4.31 -16.32 -10.34
C ARG A 28 5.04 -16.47 -11.67
N GLY A 29 6.36 -16.30 -11.69
CA GLY A 29 7.12 -16.21 -12.94
C GLY A 29 6.84 -14.93 -13.73
N VAL A 30 7.51 -14.79 -14.88
CA VAL A 30 7.40 -13.59 -15.73
C VAL A 30 6.00 -13.45 -16.31
N GLU A 31 5.44 -14.52 -16.87
CA GLU A 31 4.10 -14.49 -17.49
C GLU A 31 3.03 -14.11 -16.48
N GLY A 32 3.03 -14.73 -15.29
CA GLY A 32 2.07 -14.39 -14.23
C GLY A 32 2.24 -12.96 -13.68
N VAL A 33 3.46 -12.39 -13.71
CA VAL A 33 3.66 -10.95 -13.43
C VAL A 33 3.01 -10.11 -14.52
N LEU A 34 3.28 -10.41 -15.79
CA LEU A 34 2.76 -9.65 -16.93
C LEU A 34 1.23 -9.66 -16.99
N GLU A 35 0.60 -10.81 -16.70
CA GLU A 35 -0.86 -10.96 -16.59
C GLU A 35 -1.44 -10.14 -15.43
N GLY A 36 -0.69 -9.97 -14.34
CA GLY A 36 -1.10 -9.23 -13.16
C GLY A 36 -0.94 -7.70 -13.27
N LEU A 37 -0.27 -7.20 -14.32
CA LEU A 37 -0.11 -5.77 -14.53
C LEU A 37 -1.42 -5.15 -15.05
N THR A 38 -1.81 -4.02 -14.46
CA THR A 38 -3.10 -3.39 -14.75
C THR A 38 -2.93 -2.02 -15.42
N ASP A 39 -3.86 -1.66 -16.31
CA ASP A 39 -3.90 -0.32 -16.91
C ASP A 39 -4.12 0.81 -15.90
N GLU A 40 -4.60 0.51 -14.69
CA GLU A 40 -4.72 1.50 -13.61
C GLU A 40 -3.37 2.16 -13.27
N LEU A 41 -2.26 1.44 -13.46
CA LEU A 41 -0.91 1.98 -13.25
C LEU A 41 -0.48 2.97 -14.33
N ASN A 42 -1.12 2.98 -15.51
CA ASN A 42 -0.84 3.99 -16.53
C ASN A 42 -1.11 5.40 -15.98
N GLY A 43 -2.14 5.55 -15.14
CA GLY A 43 -2.47 6.82 -14.49
C GLY A 43 -1.42 7.29 -13.48
N LEU A 44 -0.58 6.37 -12.97
CA LEU A 44 0.53 6.70 -12.07
C LEU A 44 1.74 7.23 -12.84
N LEU A 45 2.06 6.62 -13.98
CA LEU A 45 3.23 6.93 -14.81
C LEU A 45 2.90 7.92 -15.93
N VAL A 46 2.32 9.07 -15.59
CA VAL A 46 1.90 10.10 -16.57
C VAL A 46 2.89 11.26 -16.69
N GLY A 47 2.76 12.03 -17.77
CA GLY A 47 3.51 13.27 -17.98
C GLY A 47 5.01 13.00 -18.14
N ASN A 48 5.84 13.55 -17.26
CA ASN A 48 7.29 13.44 -17.36
C ASN A 48 7.79 12.00 -17.34
N ASP A 49 7.16 11.12 -16.56
CA ASP A 49 7.56 9.71 -16.50
C ASP A 49 7.34 9.02 -17.83
N TRP A 50 6.16 9.26 -18.42
CA TRP A 50 5.82 8.73 -19.73
C TRP A 50 6.74 9.27 -20.83
N ASN A 51 7.00 10.57 -20.83
CA ASN A 51 7.87 11.21 -21.83
C ASN A 51 9.30 10.64 -21.79
N VAL A 52 9.85 10.43 -20.58
CA VAL A 52 11.18 9.82 -20.41
C VAL A 52 11.20 8.39 -20.95
N LEU A 53 10.14 7.61 -20.70
CA LEU A 53 10.02 6.25 -21.21
C LEU A 53 9.89 6.23 -22.74
N GLN A 54 9.03 7.07 -23.33
CA GLN A 54 8.89 7.17 -24.78
C GLN A 54 10.19 7.60 -25.46
N GLN A 55 10.93 8.55 -24.89
CA GLN A 55 12.24 8.94 -25.43
C GLN A 55 13.25 7.78 -25.43
N LYS A 56 13.22 6.93 -24.40
CA LYS A 56 14.15 5.80 -24.25
C LYS A 56 13.81 4.61 -25.15
N PHE A 57 12.53 4.34 -25.37
CA PHE A 57 12.08 3.17 -26.14
C PHE A 57 11.70 3.50 -27.60
N GLY A 58 11.53 4.78 -27.92
CA GLY A 58 11.03 5.27 -29.20
C GLY A 58 9.53 5.61 -29.13
N GLU A 59 9.14 6.70 -29.78
CA GLU A 59 7.74 7.12 -29.88
C GLU A 59 6.87 6.00 -30.46
N GLY A 60 5.71 5.78 -29.84
CA GLY A 60 4.74 4.76 -30.27
C GLY A 60 5.06 3.31 -29.89
N ARG A 61 6.28 2.98 -29.43
CA ARG A 61 6.61 1.59 -29.02
C ARG A 61 5.99 1.18 -27.70
N VAL A 62 5.80 2.13 -26.80
CA VAL A 62 5.22 1.90 -25.48
C VAL A 62 3.92 2.68 -25.40
N THR A 63 2.80 1.96 -25.39
CA THR A 63 1.45 2.54 -25.37
C THR A 63 0.79 2.42 -24.00
N ASN A 64 1.21 1.45 -23.18
CA ASN A 64 0.76 1.24 -21.81
C ASN A 64 1.83 0.50 -20.99
N ILE A 65 1.54 0.31 -19.70
CA ILE A 65 2.46 -0.29 -18.74
C ILE A 65 2.73 -1.76 -19.01
N VAL A 66 1.75 -2.48 -19.56
CA VAL A 66 1.88 -3.89 -19.92
C VAL A 66 2.86 -4.04 -21.09
N ALA A 67 2.72 -3.21 -22.13
CA ALA A 67 3.64 -3.15 -23.26
C ALA A 67 5.07 -2.80 -22.79
N LEU A 68 5.20 -1.80 -21.92
CA LEU A 68 6.50 -1.45 -21.32
C LEU A 68 7.12 -2.64 -20.58
N ALA A 69 6.36 -3.30 -19.72
CA ALA A 69 6.85 -4.43 -18.94
C ALA A 69 7.24 -5.61 -19.83
N LYS A 70 6.53 -5.87 -20.94
CA LYS A 70 6.92 -6.87 -21.94
C LYS A 70 8.26 -6.55 -22.58
N HIS A 71 8.53 -5.28 -22.89
CA HIS A 71 9.83 -4.85 -23.40
C HIS A 71 10.96 -4.96 -22.38
N LEU A 72 10.65 -4.79 -21.10
CA LEU A 72 11.61 -4.85 -20.00
C LEU A 72 11.80 -6.27 -19.45
N ALA A 73 10.86 -7.17 -19.72
CA ALA A 73 10.88 -8.54 -19.27
C ALA A 73 12.21 -9.19 -19.65
N PHE A 74 12.69 -10.07 -18.79
CA PHE A 74 13.99 -10.69 -18.97
C PHE A 74 13.90 -11.69 -20.12
N GLN A 75 14.75 -11.48 -21.14
CA GLN A 75 14.84 -12.31 -22.33
C GLN A 75 16.12 -13.16 -22.36
N SER A 76 16.91 -13.16 -21.28
CA SER A 76 18.19 -13.86 -21.19
C SER A 76 18.09 -14.99 -20.16
N ASP A 77 18.78 -16.10 -20.45
CA ASP A 77 18.95 -17.21 -19.52
C ASP A 77 20.05 -16.95 -18.47
N GLU A 78 20.84 -15.88 -18.65
CA GLU A 78 21.87 -15.48 -17.70
C GLU A 78 21.28 -15.04 -16.35
N GLU A 79 21.94 -15.44 -15.26
CA GLU A 79 21.58 -14.94 -13.94
C GLU A 79 21.80 -13.43 -13.84
N VAL A 80 20.75 -12.71 -13.47
CA VAL A 80 20.83 -11.27 -13.23
C VAL A 80 20.81 -11.01 -11.73
N VAL A 81 21.92 -10.49 -11.21
CA VAL A 81 22.03 -10.01 -9.83
C VAL A 81 21.63 -8.54 -9.77
N ILE A 82 20.56 -8.24 -9.04
CA ILE A 82 20.05 -6.88 -8.84
C ILE A 82 20.53 -6.37 -7.48
N THR A 83 21.27 -5.27 -7.50
CA THR A 83 21.85 -4.63 -6.31
C THR A 83 21.51 -3.13 -6.27
N SER A 84 21.85 -2.47 -5.17
CA SER A 84 21.62 -1.05 -4.94
C SER A 84 22.87 -0.43 -4.32
N VAL A 85 23.36 0.68 -4.90
CA VAL A 85 24.45 1.46 -4.32
C VAL A 85 24.05 2.93 -4.30
N VAL A 86 24.23 3.57 -3.16
CA VAL A 86 24.08 5.02 -3.04
C VAL A 86 25.45 5.69 -3.05
N LYS A 87 25.59 6.72 -3.88
CA LYS A 87 26.81 7.53 -4.02
C LYS A 87 26.45 9.02 -3.90
N PRO A 88 27.44 9.92 -3.71
CA PRO A 88 27.15 11.36 -3.65
C PRO A 88 26.37 11.87 -4.87
N GLY A 89 25.13 12.32 -4.62
CA GLY A 89 24.24 12.91 -5.62
C GLY A 89 23.40 11.93 -6.45
N TYR A 90 23.56 10.60 -6.28
CA TYR A 90 22.72 9.63 -6.97
C TYR A 90 22.65 8.26 -6.28
N GLN A 91 21.55 7.55 -6.50
CA GLN A 91 21.39 6.14 -6.17
C GLN A 91 21.27 5.35 -7.48
N ALA A 92 21.94 4.21 -7.57
CA ALA A 92 21.82 3.30 -8.70
C ALA A 92 21.26 1.95 -8.22
N ILE A 93 20.21 1.47 -8.88
CA ILE A 93 19.54 0.21 -8.59
C ILE A 93 19.47 -0.60 -9.89
N GLY A 94 19.93 -1.85 -9.90
CA GLY A 94 19.94 -2.66 -11.12
C GLY A 94 21.02 -3.72 -11.14
N SER A 95 21.34 -4.19 -12.34
CA SER A 95 22.40 -5.17 -12.57
C SER A 95 23.75 -4.69 -12.03
N THR A 96 24.59 -5.63 -11.58
CA THR A 96 25.94 -5.33 -11.07
C THR A 96 26.74 -4.44 -12.02
N LYS A 97 26.70 -4.72 -13.33
CA LYS A 97 27.38 -3.94 -14.37
C LYS A 97 26.89 -2.50 -14.46
N PHE A 98 25.60 -2.26 -14.27
CA PHE A 98 25.02 -0.92 -14.26
C PHE A 98 25.46 -0.15 -13.01
N VAL A 99 25.32 -0.75 -11.83
CA VAL A 99 25.56 -0.09 -10.54
C VAL A 99 27.05 0.26 -10.33
N GLN A 100 27.95 -0.58 -10.82
CA GLN A 100 29.40 -0.34 -10.80
C GLN A 100 29.87 0.68 -11.85
N GLY A 101 29.02 1.04 -12.82
CA GLY A 101 29.35 1.99 -13.88
C GLY A 101 29.70 3.41 -13.36
N PRO A 102 30.44 4.20 -14.16
CA PRO A 102 30.69 5.60 -13.85
C PRO A 102 29.37 6.40 -13.87
N ARG A 103 29.32 7.50 -13.12
CA ARG A 103 28.11 8.34 -12.97
C ARG A 103 27.50 8.75 -14.31
N THR A 104 28.32 9.09 -15.30
CA THR A 104 27.84 9.48 -16.64
C THR A 104 27.08 8.35 -17.32
N LYS A 105 27.60 7.11 -17.26
CA LYS A 105 26.94 5.92 -17.80
C LYS A 105 25.62 5.63 -17.10
N VAL A 106 25.60 5.68 -15.76
CA VAL A 106 24.38 5.48 -14.96
C VAL A 106 23.29 6.49 -15.35
N ARG A 107 23.64 7.77 -15.51
CA ARG A 107 22.67 8.81 -15.89
C ARG A 107 22.17 8.66 -17.33
N ASN A 108 23.03 8.24 -18.24
CA ASN A 108 22.70 8.14 -19.66
C ASN A 108 21.90 6.87 -19.97
N GLU A 109 22.23 5.74 -19.34
CA GLU A 109 21.57 4.46 -19.57
C GLU A 109 20.36 4.28 -18.65
N GLY A 110 20.44 4.73 -17.41
CA GLY A 110 19.40 4.55 -16.41
C GLY A 110 18.13 5.38 -16.64
N PHE A 111 17.06 4.93 -15.99
CA PHE A 111 15.76 5.58 -15.89
C PHE A 111 15.65 6.33 -14.57
N SER A 112 15.31 7.61 -14.61
CA SER A 112 15.07 8.45 -13.43
C SER A 112 13.64 8.98 -13.46
N LEU A 113 12.67 8.10 -13.17
CA LEU A 113 11.26 8.45 -13.08
C LEU A 113 10.97 9.30 -11.84
N GLN A 114 9.99 10.20 -11.90
CA GLN A 114 9.46 11.01 -10.80
C GLN A 114 8.96 10.14 -9.66
N LEU A 115 8.35 8.99 -9.96
CA LEU A 115 7.94 8.03 -8.94
C LEU A 115 9.10 7.52 -8.08
N LEU A 116 10.31 7.39 -8.64
CA LEU A 116 11.51 7.03 -7.86
C LEU A 116 11.95 8.18 -6.95
N LYS A 117 11.67 9.42 -7.34
CA LYS A 117 12.07 10.63 -6.59
C LYS A 117 11.27 10.85 -5.32
N LEU A 118 10.27 10.02 -5.02
CA LEU A 118 9.57 10.03 -3.73
C LEU A 118 10.56 9.88 -2.56
N GLU A 119 11.66 9.16 -2.76
CA GLU A 119 12.69 8.92 -1.74
C GLU A 119 13.61 10.12 -1.45
N ARG A 120 13.58 11.18 -2.27
CA ARG A 120 14.43 12.37 -2.07
C ARG A 120 14.20 13.05 -0.72
N TYR A 121 13.06 12.78 -0.10
CA TYR A 121 12.59 13.43 1.11
C TYR A 121 12.43 12.47 2.29
N GLU A 122 12.74 11.17 2.12
CA GLU A 122 12.61 10.19 3.20
C GLU A 122 13.95 9.96 3.94
N TRP A 123 13.81 9.71 5.24
CA TRP A 123 14.83 9.76 6.29
C TRP A 123 16.07 8.88 6.07
N VAL A 124 15.93 7.76 5.36
CA VAL A 124 16.99 6.74 5.22
C VAL A 124 18.18 7.29 4.42
N THR A 125 17.92 7.90 3.27
CA THR A 125 18.98 8.42 2.38
C THR A 125 19.71 9.61 2.97
N ALA A 126 19.04 10.41 3.82
CA ALA A 126 19.64 11.60 4.44
C ALA A 126 20.52 11.25 5.64
N LEU A 127 20.07 10.33 6.51
CA LEU A 127 20.79 9.89 7.70
C LEU A 127 21.98 8.98 7.38
N GLU A 128 21.78 7.95 6.54
CA GLU A 128 22.81 6.94 6.27
C GLU A 128 24.02 7.49 5.50
N LEU A 129 23.84 8.60 4.77
CA LEU A 129 24.86 9.17 3.89
C LEU A 129 25.39 10.52 4.37
N GLY A 130 24.94 11.01 5.53
CA GLY A 130 25.20 12.39 5.96
C GLY A 130 24.76 13.42 4.91
N ALA A 131 23.78 13.06 4.07
CA ALA A 131 23.36 13.83 2.90
C ALA A 131 22.29 14.86 3.25
N PHE A 132 22.27 15.34 4.49
CA PHE A 132 21.44 16.47 4.90
C PHE A 132 21.71 17.66 3.94
N GLY A 133 20.70 18.02 3.15
CA GLY A 133 20.78 19.11 2.18
C GLY A 133 21.28 18.75 0.77
N ARG A 134 21.53 17.48 0.43
CA ARG A 134 21.90 17.06 -0.93
C ARG A 134 20.81 16.20 -1.58
N GLN A 135 20.33 16.62 -2.75
CA GLN A 135 19.37 15.83 -3.52
C GLN A 135 20.06 14.60 -4.13
N VAL A 136 19.63 13.40 -3.72
CA VAL A 136 20.03 12.13 -4.34
C VAL A 136 19.02 11.80 -5.43
N THR A 137 19.46 11.64 -6.67
CA THR A 137 18.58 11.19 -7.76
C THR A 137 18.70 9.68 -7.96
N PRO A 138 17.63 8.90 -7.78
CA PRO A 138 17.63 7.47 -8.08
C PRO A 138 17.58 7.22 -9.58
N TYR A 139 18.37 6.25 -10.02
CA TYR A 139 18.43 5.71 -11.36
C TYR A 139 18.28 4.19 -11.30
N ALA A 140 17.40 3.65 -12.14
CA ALA A 140 17.20 2.22 -12.28
C ALA A 140 17.57 1.76 -13.70
N ASP A 141 18.14 0.57 -13.86
CA ASP A 141 18.28 -0.05 -15.19
C ASP A 141 17.00 -0.77 -15.61
N ARG A 142 17.00 -1.39 -16.80
CA ARG A 142 15.82 -2.07 -17.35
C ARG A 142 15.26 -3.14 -16.41
N TYR A 143 16.13 -3.89 -15.73
CA TYR A 143 15.72 -4.99 -14.87
C TYR A 143 15.14 -4.48 -13.56
N ALA A 144 15.77 -3.47 -12.96
CA ALA A 144 15.22 -2.81 -11.79
C ALA A 144 13.89 -2.10 -12.09
N ILE A 145 13.72 -1.50 -13.28
CA ILE A 145 12.41 -0.94 -13.67
C ILE A 145 11.36 -2.03 -13.80
N PHE A 146 11.65 -3.17 -14.44
CA PHE A 146 10.68 -4.27 -14.50
C PHE A 146 10.20 -4.69 -13.10
N LEU A 147 11.14 -4.93 -12.17
CA LEU A 147 10.81 -5.30 -10.80
C LEU A 147 10.06 -4.17 -10.07
N LEU A 148 10.44 -2.92 -10.27
CA LEU A 148 9.71 -1.77 -9.74
C LEU A 148 8.25 -1.77 -10.20
N LEU A 149 7.99 -1.99 -11.49
CA LEU A 149 6.63 -2.00 -12.04
C LEU A 149 5.80 -3.16 -11.49
N ALA A 150 6.40 -4.35 -11.40
CA ALA A 150 5.79 -5.51 -10.76
C ALA A 150 5.46 -5.23 -9.28
N GLY A 151 6.37 -4.59 -8.55
CA GLY A 151 6.16 -4.16 -7.17
C GLY A 151 5.06 -3.12 -7.02
N LEU A 152 4.98 -2.16 -7.95
CA LEU A 152 3.91 -1.18 -7.97
C LEU A 152 2.56 -1.85 -8.20
N ALA A 153 2.46 -2.83 -9.10
CA ALA A 153 1.23 -3.60 -9.30
C ALA A 153 0.85 -4.43 -8.06
N SER A 154 1.85 -5.05 -7.43
CA SER A 154 1.67 -5.80 -6.18
C SER A 154 1.17 -4.90 -5.04
N THR A 155 1.66 -3.66 -4.93
CA THR A 155 1.35 -2.77 -3.82
C THR A 155 0.17 -1.84 -4.06
N TYR A 156 -0.08 -1.43 -5.30
CA TYR A 156 -1.10 -0.44 -5.62
C TYR A 156 -2.49 -0.97 -5.34
N THR A 157 -3.23 -0.21 -4.55
CA THR A 157 -4.55 -0.63 -4.07
C THR A 157 -5.68 0.07 -4.80
N VAL A 158 -5.74 1.41 -4.75
CA VAL A 158 -6.87 2.15 -5.30
C VAL A 158 -6.52 3.64 -5.47
N ARG A 159 -7.24 4.30 -6.39
CA ARG A 159 -7.29 5.76 -6.52
C ARG A 159 -8.50 6.32 -5.77
N THR A 160 -8.28 7.29 -4.89
CA THR A 160 -9.39 8.01 -4.22
C THR A 160 -10.06 8.98 -5.20
N ARG A 161 -11.30 9.41 -4.90
CA ARG A 161 -12.00 10.44 -5.70
C ARG A 161 -11.24 11.77 -5.76
N LYS A 162 -10.38 12.04 -4.78
CA LYS A 162 -9.53 13.24 -4.71
C LYS A 162 -8.24 13.11 -5.52
N GLY A 163 -8.07 12.00 -6.25
CA GLY A 163 -6.90 11.74 -7.07
C GLY A 163 -5.66 11.31 -6.28
N GLU A 164 -5.84 10.79 -5.07
CA GLU A 164 -4.76 10.19 -4.29
C GLU A 164 -4.61 8.71 -4.65
N TYR A 165 -3.40 8.20 -4.61
CA TYR A 165 -3.03 6.82 -4.81
C TYR A 165 -2.67 6.20 -3.46
N ILE A 166 -3.17 4.99 -3.21
CA ILE A 166 -2.89 4.28 -1.96
C ILE A 166 -2.12 3.01 -2.30
N PHE A 167 -0.93 2.90 -1.73
CA PHE A 167 -0.08 1.72 -1.81
C PHE A 167 -0.12 0.98 -0.48
N LEU A 168 -0.30 -0.34 -0.54
CA LEU A 168 -0.11 -1.24 0.58
C LEU A 168 1.18 -2.00 0.34
N LEU A 169 2.24 -1.67 1.08
CA LEU A 169 3.53 -2.32 1.00
C LEU A 169 3.69 -3.30 2.16
N CYS A 170 4.45 -4.37 1.96
CA CYS A 170 4.92 -5.18 3.06
C CYS A 170 5.97 -4.39 3.85
N ASP A 171 5.96 -4.49 5.18
CA ASP A 171 7.03 -3.88 5.98
C ASP A 171 8.34 -4.69 5.86
N SER A 172 9.44 -4.11 6.34
CA SER A 172 10.78 -4.72 6.26
C SER A 172 10.87 -6.04 7.04
N THR A 173 10.16 -6.14 8.16
CA THR A 173 10.08 -7.36 8.99
C THR A 173 9.43 -8.49 8.20
N THR A 174 8.29 -8.21 7.58
CA THR A 174 7.52 -9.19 6.82
C THR A 174 8.29 -9.60 5.57
N LEU A 175 8.88 -8.65 4.84
CA LEU A 175 9.74 -8.94 3.68
C LEU A 175 10.90 -9.88 4.02
N SER A 176 11.50 -9.73 5.20
CA SER A 176 12.59 -10.61 5.64
C SER A 176 12.10 -12.02 5.99
N SER A 177 10.84 -12.16 6.40
CA SER A 177 10.22 -13.45 6.76
C SER A 177 9.59 -14.21 5.59
N MET A 178 9.59 -13.63 4.37
CA MET A 178 8.88 -14.17 3.19
C MET A 178 9.67 -15.21 2.39
N GLU A 179 10.96 -15.42 2.67
CA GLU A 179 11.79 -16.34 1.91
C GLU A 179 11.22 -17.77 1.95
N GLY A 180 10.88 -18.32 0.78
CA GLY A 180 10.24 -19.63 0.64
C GLY A 180 8.72 -19.67 0.91
N LYS A 181 8.08 -18.52 1.13
CA LYS A 181 6.62 -18.39 1.36
C LYS A 181 5.99 -17.27 0.52
N GLU A 182 6.61 -16.94 -0.61
CA GLU A 182 6.30 -15.74 -1.41
C GLU A 182 4.84 -15.74 -1.87
N GLU A 183 4.39 -16.83 -2.48
CA GLU A 183 3.02 -16.96 -3.00
C GLU A 183 1.97 -16.82 -1.88
N LEU A 184 2.24 -17.43 -0.72
CA LEU A 184 1.35 -17.43 0.43
C LEU A 184 1.12 -16.02 0.96
N VAL A 185 2.19 -15.23 1.10
CA VAL A 185 2.06 -13.86 1.58
C VAL A 185 1.44 -12.95 0.53
N LEU A 186 1.70 -13.17 -0.76
CA LEU A 186 1.00 -12.46 -1.84
C LEU A 186 -0.51 -12.72 -1.80
N ILE A 187 -0.95 -13.95 -1.54
CA ILE A 187 -2.38 -14.29 -1.40
C ILE A 187 -3.03 -13.54 -0.22
N VAL A 188 -2.35 -13.49 0.94
CA VAL A 188 -2.86 -12.76 2.11
C VAL A 188 -2.89 -11.26 1.84
N LYS A 189 -1.86 -10.74 1.20
CA LYS A 189 -1.77 -9.33 0.82
C LYS A 189 -2.90 -8.92 -0.11
N GLU A 190 -3.28 -9.76 -1.08
CA GLU A 190 -4.43 -9.45 -1.95
C GLU A 190 -5.74 -9.31 -1.15
N SER A 191 -5.96 -10.12 -0.11
CA SER A 191 -7.12 -9.91 0.79
C SER A 191 -7.06 -8.58 1.53
N ALA A 192 -5.88 -8.15 1.97
CA ALA A 192 -5.70 -6.84 2.58
C ALA A 192 -5.95 -5.70 1.58
N LYS A 193 -5.49 -5.83 0.33
CA LYS A 193 -5.77 -4.87 -0.76
C LYS A 193 -7.26 -4.78 -1.05
N GLU A 194 -7.97 -5.90 -1.12
CA GLU A 194 -9.43 -5.90 -1.32
C GLU A 194 -10.18 -5.22 -0.17
N ALA A 195 -9.78 -5.49 1.08
CA ALA A 195 -10.34 -4.83 2.25
C ALA A 195 -10.14 -3.31 2.21
N LEU A 196 -8.93 -2.87 1.84
CA LEU A 196 -8.56 -1.47 1.68
C LEU A 196 -9.34 -0.81 0.52
N ARG A 197 -9.43 -1.45 -0.66
CA ARG A 197 -10.28 -1.00 -1.79
C ARG A 197 -11.73 -0.81 -1.37
N ARG A 198 -12.27 -1.74 -0.57
CA ARG A 198 -13.64 -1.66 -0.06
C ARG A 198 -13.80 -0.48 0.89
N ALA A 199 -12.88 -0.33 1.85
CA ALA A 199 -12.91 0.75 2.83
C ALA A 199 -12.90 2.14 2.18
N VAL A 200 -12.00 2.37 1.21
CA VAL A 200 -11.91 3.65 0.49
C VAL A 200 -13.18 3.94 -0.32
N ARG A 201 -13.80 2.92 -0.92
CA ARG A 201 -15.05 3.06 -1.67
C ARG A 201 -16.24 3.39 -0.77
N GLU A 202 -16.38 2.67 0.35
CA GLU A 202 -17.46 2.88 1.33
C GLU A 202 -17.36 4.27 1.96
N LEU A 203 -16.16 4.66 2.39
CA LEU A 203 -15.92 5.96 3.03
C LEU A 203 -15.98 7.13 2.04
N ARG A 204 -15.80 6.86 0.73
CA ARG A 204 -15.65 7.88 -0.32
C ARG A 204 -14.54 8.90 -0.01
N GLY A 205 -13.50 8.46 0.69
CA GLY A 205 -12.45 9.31 1.23
C GLY A 205 -11.36 8.51 1.95
N TRP A 206 -10.55 9.21 2.74
CA TRP A 206 -9.46 8.64 3.52
C TRP A 206 -9.67 8.96 5.01
N ASN A 207 -9.63 7.93 5.85
CA ASN A 207 -9.48 8.03 7.30
C ASN A 207 -8.67 6.82 7.77
N GLU A 208 -7.55 7.09 8.42
CA GLU A 208 -6.55 6.08 8.76
C GLU A 208 -7.10 5.04 9.73
N GLU A 209 -7.87 5.45 10.73
CA GLU A 209 -8.45 4.54 11.71
C GLU A 209 -9.48 3.61 11.07
N TYR A 210 -10.38 4.15 10.27
CA TYR A 210 -11.39 3.38 9.54
C TYR A 210 -10.75 2.33 8.66
N ILE A 211 -9.76 2.74 7.88
CA ILE A 211 -9.07 1.89 6.94
C ILE A 211 -8.29 0.79 7.67
N THR A 212 -7.57 1.16 8.73
CA THR A 212 -6.85 0.20 9.57
C THR A 212 -7.81 -0.84 10.12
N LEU A 213 -8.91 -0.40 10.75
CA LEU A 213 -9.94 -1.29 11.29
C LEU A 213 -10.52 -2.23 10.23
N ARG A 214 -10.79 -1.72 9.02
CA ARG A 214 -11.32 -2.53 7.92
C ARG A 214 -10.36 -3.61 7.43
N VAL A 215 -9.06 -3.35 7.46
CA VAL A 215 -8.04 -4.35 7.09
C VAL A 215 -7.85 -5.36 8.22
N VAL A 216 -7.59 -4.88 9.44
CA VAL A 216 -7.24 -5.76 10.58
C VAL A 216 -8.41 -6.62 11.06
N PHE A 217 -9.66 -6.21 10.82
CA PHE A 217 -10.84 -7.02 11.12
C PHE A 217 -11.39 -7.77 9.92
N ASN A 218 -10.75 -7.70 8.74
CA ASN A 218 -11.21 -8.44 7.57
C ASN A 218 -11.09 -9.96 7.82
N GLU A 219 -12.23 -10.65 7.82
CA GLU A 219 -12.29 -12.07 8.17
C GLU A 219 -11.50 -12.96 7.20
N GLN A 220 -11.56 -12.66 5.89
CA GLN A 220 -10.84 -13.44 4.88
C GLN A 220 -9.33 -13.31 5.06
N PHE A 221 -8.85 -12.10 5.28
CA PHE A 221 -7.46 -11.80 5.59
C PHE A 221 -6.98 -12.53 6.86
N ILE A 222 -7.72 -12.42 7.97
CA ILE A 222 -7.35 -13.09 9.24
C ILE A 222 -7.37 -14.61 9.10
N ASN A 223 -8.40 -15.18 8.48
CA ASN A 223 -8.50 -16.63 8.31
C ASN A 223 -7.39 -17.18 7.41
N ARG A 224 -7.09 -16.50 6.29
CA ARG A 224 -5.97 -16.89 5.41
C ARG A 224 -4.64 -16.79 6.13
N ALA A 225 -4.39 -15.70 6.84
CA ALA A 225 -3.13 -15.52 7.56
C ALA A 225 -2.92 -16.58 8.66
N LYS A 226 -3.98 -16.93 9.40
CA LYS A 226 -3.94 -18.01 10.40
C LYS A 226 -3.77 -19.39 9.79
N PHE A 227 -4.44 -19.68 8.67
CA PHE A 227 -4.28 -20.95 7.95
C PHE A 227 -2.83 -21.18 7.51
N LEU A 228 -2.12 -20.10 7.21
CA LEU A 228 -0.71 -20.11 6.82
C LEU A 228 0.26 -20.05 8.02
N GLU A 229 -0.25 -20.21 9.24
CA GLU A 229 0.50 -20.24 10.49
C GLU A 229 1.38 -19.00 10.72
N LEU A 230 0.93 -17.85 10.19
CA LEU A 230 1.61 -16.59 10.41
C LEU A 230 1.29 -16.10 11.83
N LYS A 231 2.32 -15.70 12.58
CA LYS A 231 2.17 -15.10 13.92
C LYS A 231 1.82 -13.62 13.82
N SER A 232 2.46 -12.94 12.88
CA SER A 232 2.26 -11.52 12.63
C SER A 232 2.46 -11.20 11.16
N LEU A 233 1.81 -10.13 10.72
CA LEU A 233 2.00 -9.53 9.40
C LEU A 233 2.09 -8.02 9.54
N GLY A 234 3.10 -7.45 8.92
CA GLY A 234 3.33 -6.02 8.88
C GLY A 234 3.18 -5.48 7.47
N PHE A 235 2.39 -4.43 7.36
CA PHE A 235 2.23 -3.65 6.15
C PHE A 235 2.50 -2.17 6.44
N ARG A 236 2.75 -1.41 5.38
CA ARG A 236 2.81 0.05 5.37
C ARG A 236 1.81 0.55 4.35
N MET A 237 0.94 1.45 4.76
CA MET A 237 0.00 2.13 3.87
C MET A 237 0.54 3.50 3.52
N VAL A 238 0.89 3.68 2.26
CA VAL A 238 1.50 4.92 1.78
C VAL A 238 0.50 5.65 0.89
N ARG A 239 0.14 6.87 1.31
CA ARG A 239 -0.75 7.76 0.58
C ARG A 239 0.09 8.70 -0.27
N VAL A 240 -0.07 8.61 -1.58
CA VAL A 240 0.67 9.43 -2.56
C VAL A 240 -0.33 10.29 -3.33
N ARG A 241 0.04 11.54 -3.62
CA ARG A 241 -0.78 12.42 -4.47
C ARG A 241 0.06 12.98 -5.60
N SER A 242 -0.55 13.13 -6.78
CA SER A 242 0.05 13.86 -7.89
C SER A 242 -0.11 15.37 -7.69
N GLU A 243 1.00 16.08 -7.83
CA GLU A 243 1.11 17.54 -7.83
C GLU A 243 1.84 18.01 -9.09
N ARG A 244 1.07 18.59 -10.03
CA ARG A 244 1.56 19.06 -11.34
C ARG A 244 2.33 17.97 -12.09
N HIS A 245 3.63 17.88 -11.85
CA HIS A 245 4.57 16.97 -12.51
C HIS A 245 5.38 16.09 -11.53
N SER A 246 4.93 16.00 -10.28
CA SER A 246 5.58 15.23 -9.22
C SER A 246 4.58 14.41 -8.43
N LEU A 247 5.03 13.30 -7.86
CA LEU A 247 4.28 12.54 -6.87
C LEU A 247 4.86 12.90 -5.49
N LYS A 248 4.00 13.04 -4.48
CA LYS A 248 4.41 13.30 -3.10
C LYS A 248 3.75 12.35 -2.13
N VAL A 249 4.50 11.91 -1.13
CA VAL A 249 3.99 11.14 0.02
C VAL A 249 3.31 12.10 0.99
N TYR A 250 2.09 11.77 1.38
CA TYR A 250 1.22 12.54 2.28
C TYR A 250 0.85 11.78 3.55
N GLY A 251 1.26 10.53 3.65
CA GLY A 251 1.02 9.67 4.81
C GLY A 251 1.72 8.33 4.60
N ASP A 252 2.25 7.80 5.69
CA ASP A 252 2.89 6.49 5.78
C ASP A 252 2.46 5.87 7.11
N THR A 253 1.40 5.08 7.05
CA THR A 253 0.75 4.50 8.22
C THR A 253 1.20 3.04 8.34
N PRO A 254 1.94 2.66 9.40
CA PRO A 254 2.25 1.27 9.64
C PRO A 254 0.98 0.52 10.05
N LEU A 255 0.84 -0.72 9.59
CA LEU A 255 -0.25 -1.61 9.92
C LEU A 255 0.34 -2.95 10.34
N MET A 256 0.36 -3.19 11.65
CA MET A 256 0.86 -4.44 12.21
C MET A 256 -0.30 -5.26 12.76
N VAL A 257 -0.38 -6.51 12.33
CA VAL A 257 -1.42 -7.45 12.74
C VAL A 257 -0.77 -8.59 13.49
N PHE A 258 -1.09 -8.69 14.78
CA PHE A 258 -0.66 -9.81 15.62
C PHE A 258 -1.79 -10.84 15.70
N LEU A 259 -1.63 -11.95 15.00
CA LEU A 259 -2.71 -12.92 14.76
C LEU A 259 -3.06 -13.76 16.00
N GLU A 260 -2.17 -13.74 17.01
CA GLU A 260 -2.33 -14.44 18.29
C GLU A 260 -3.23 -13.70 19.29
N ARG A 261 -3.63 -12.45 19.01
CA ARG A 261 -4.47 -11.65 19.92
C ARG A 261 -5.86 -12.29 20.11
N ASP A 262 -6.38 -12.18 21.34
CA ASP A 262 -7.68 -12.72 21.74
C ASP A 262 -8.85 -12.25 20.88
N ILE A 263 -8.79 -11.00 20.40
CA ILE A 263 -9.80 -10.39 19.52
C ILE A 263 -10.06 -11.22 18.25
N TYR A 264 -9.08 -12.02 17.80
CA TYR A 264 -9.18 -12.85 16.61
C TYR A 264 -9.62 -14.29 16.89
N ARG A 265 -9.85 -14.67 18.16
CA ARG A 265 -10.26 -16.04 18.51
C ARG A 265 -11.72 -16.31 18.18
N ARG A 266 -12.59 -15.29 18.24
CA ARG A 266 -14.03 -15.40 18.02
C ARG A 266 -14.42 -14.91 16.63
N LYS A 267 -14.66 -15.82 15.68
CA LYS A 267 -15.03 -15.47 14.28
C LYS A 267 -16.28 -14.59 14.21
N GLU A 268 -17.30 -14.89 15.00
CA GLU A 268 -18.54 -14.11 15.07
C GLU A 268 -18.29 -12.64 15.43
N PHE A 269 -17.33 -12.38 16.33
CA PHE A 269 -16.98 -11.02 16.74
C PHE A 269 -16.36 -10.22 15.59
N LEU A 270 -15.49 -10.84 14.77
CA LEU A 270 -14.92 -10.23 13.58
C LEU A 270 -16.01 -9.87 12.54
N GLY A 271 -16.94 -10.80 12.32
CA GLY A 271 -18.08 -10.57 11.44
C GLY A 271 -18.95 -9.41 11.90
N ARG A 272 -19.24 -9.33 13.20
CA ARG A 272 -20.00 -8.22 13.81
C ARG A 272 -19.28 -6.88 13.66
N ILE A 273 -17.97 -6.81 13.93
CA ILE A 273 -17.18 -5.59 13.73
C ILE A 273 -17.20 -5.14 12.27
N ASN A 274 -16.99 -6.06 11.32
CA ASN A 274 -17.02 -5.71 9.89
C ASN A 274 -18.38 -5.13 9.47
N ASN A 275 -19.48 -5.74 9.92
CA ASN A 275 -20.82 -5.25 9.66
C ASN A 275 -21.06 -3.87 10.28
N ALA A 276 -20.62 -3.67 11.52
CA ALA A 276 -20.62 -2.39 12.21
C ALA A 276 -19.89 -1.30 11.41
N LEU A 277 -18.65 -1.56 10.99
CA LEU A 277 -17.85 -0.62 10.21
C LEU A 277 -18.49 -0.25 8.87
N SER A 278 -19.14 -1.20 8.18
CA SER A 278 -19.88 -0.88 6.94
C SER A 278 -21.08 0.05 7.21
N ARG A 279 -21.78 -0.13 8.33
CA ARG A 279 -22.91 0.74 8.74
C ARG A 279 -22.47 2.13 9.16
N LEU A 280 -21.29 2.24 9.79
CA LEU A 280 -20.72 3.54 10.18
C LEU A 280 -20.16 4.34 9.00
N ALA A 281 -19.87 3.70 7.86
CA ALA A 281 -19.15 4.34 6.74
C ALA A 281 -19.82 5.61 6.21
N ALA A 282 -21.13 5.57 5.99
CA ALA A 282 -21.88 6.69 5.43
C ALA A 282 -21.97 7.90 6.38
N PRO A 283 -22.44 7.77 7.65
CA PRO A 283 -22.47 8.90 8.58
C PRO A 283 -21.05 9.43 8.88
N LEU A 284 -20.07 8.54 9.03
CA LEU A 284 -18.66 8.92 9.18
C LEU A 284 -18.16 9.76 7.99
N SER A 285 -18.49 9.37 6.76
CA SER A 285 -18.14 10.12 5.54
C SER A 285 -18.75 11.53 5.56
N SER A 286 -19.98 11.69 6.06
CA SER A 286 -20.61 13.00 6.21
C SER A 286 -19.86 13.89 7.22
N TYR A 287 -19.45 13.34 8.37
CA TYR A 287 -18.64 14.05 9.35
C TYR A 287 -17.28 14.49 8.79
N LEU A 288 -16.54 13.58 8.15
CA LEU A 288 -15.21 13.86 7.59
C LEU A 288 -15.24 14.90 6.46
N GLN A 289 -16.40 15.10 5.82
CA GLN A 289 -16.62 16.13 4.81
C GLN A 289 -17.15 17.44 5.40
N GLY A 290 -17.32 17.52 6.72
CA GLY A 290 -17.86 18.69 7.42
C GLY A 290 -19.37 18.89 7.23
N ARG A 291 -20.09 17.91 6.70
CA ARG A 291 -21.54 18.01 6.42
C ARG A 291 -22.41 17.72 7.65
N ASP A 292 -21.88 16.99 8.63
CA ASP A 292 -22.58 16.68 9.86
C ASP A 292 -21.60 16.66 11.05
N GLN A 293 -21.49 17.80 11.75
CA GLN A 293 -20.52 17.97 12.84
C GLN A 293 -21.07 17.70 14.24
N SER A 294 -22.38 17.53 14.38
CA SER A 294 -23.06 17.38 15.68
C SER A 294 -24.14 16.30 15.72
N GLY A 295 -24.52 15.72 14.58
CA GLY A 295 -25.51 14.66 14.47
C GLY A 295 -24.91 13.25 14.49
N ASP A 296 -25.51 12.34 13.71
CA ASP A 296 -25.11 10.93 13.70
C ASP A 296 -23.70 10.71 13.12
N GLY A 297 -23.22 11.61 12.27
CA GLY A 297 -21.84 11.61 11.77
C GLY A 297 -20.80 11.85 12.86
N TYR A 298 -21.06 12.78 13.79
CA TYR A 298 -20.17 13.03 14.93
C TYR A 298 -20.06 11.79 15.81
N HIS A 299 -21.20 11.19 16.16
CA HIS A 299 -21.24 9.98 16.97
C HIS A 299 -20.62 8.78 16.24
N ALA A 300 -20.79 8.66 14.92
CA ALA A 300 -20.10 7.64 14.12
C ALA A 300 -18.58 7.78 14.17
N PHE A 301 -18.06 9.02 14.12
CA PHE A 301 -16.63 9.29 14.28
C PHE A 301 -16.12 8.94 15.67
N ARG A 302 -16.87 9.30 16.73
CA ARG A 302 -16.52 8.94 18.11
C ARG A 302 -16.55 7.44 18.33
N ALA A 303 -17.57 6.75 17.81
CA ALA A 303 -17.66 5.29 17.83
C ALA A 303 -16.41 4.69 17.16
N LEU A 304 -16.07 5.11 15.95
CA LEU A 304 -14.88 4.63 15.25
C LEU A 304 -13.60 4.79 16.08
N LYS A 305 -13.39 5.97 16.66
CA LYS A 305 -12.22 6.25 17.52
C LYS A 305 -12.15 5.30 18.70
N ASN A 306 -13.28 5.05 19.38
CA ASN A 306 -13.34 4.10 20.49
C ASN A 306 -13.07 2.67 20.02
N LEU A 307 -13.59 2.24 18.88
CA LEU A 307 -13.29 0.92 18.33
C LEU A 307 -11.80 0.78 17.96
N TYR A 308 -11.19 1.83 17.43
CA TYR A 308 -9.75 1.88 17.17
C TYR A 308 -8.94 1.80 18.46
N MET A 309 -9.31 2.54 19.51
CA MET A 309 -8.66 2.45 20.82
C MET A 309 -8.82 1.07 21.47
N TYR A 310 -9.97 0.41 21.30
CA TYR A 310 -10.15 -0.98 21.71
C TYR A 310 -9.20 -1.91 20.94
N TYR A 311 -9.07 -1.73 19.63
CA TYR A 311 -8.11 -2.47 18.83
C TYR A 311 -6.67 -2.26 19.30
N GLU A 312 -6.24 -1.03 19.58
CA GLU A 312 -4.86 -0.77 20.00
C GLU A 312 -4.58 -1.31 21.42
N THR A 313 -5.48 -1.08 22.36
CA THR A 313 -5.23 -1.32 23.80
C THR A 313 -5.79 -2.65 24.33
N GLY A 314 -6.80 -3.22 23.68
CA GLY A 314 -7.58 -4.34 24.20
C GLY A 314 -8.51 -3.99 25.38
N ALA A 315 -8.60 -2.72 25.80
CA ALA A 315 -9.34 -2.34 27.00
C ALA A 315 -10.87 -2.32 26.77
N PRO A 316 -11.67 -3.13 27.49
CA PRO A 316 -13.13 -3.24 27.25
C PRO A 316 -13.92 -1.94 27.42
N VAL A 317 -13.40 -0.97 28.17
CA VAL A 317 -14.02 0.35 28.34
C VAL A 317 -14.27 1.05 27.01
N PHE A 318 -13.36 0.89 26.04
CA PHE A 318 -13.51 1.49 24.73
C PHE A 318 -14.61 0.80 23.90
N LEU A 319 -14.84 -0.50 24.10
CA LEU A 319 -15.95 -1.20 23.47
C LEU A 319 -17.30 -0.74 24.04
N ALA A 320 -17.37 -0.51 25.36
CA ALA A 320 -18.57 0.06 25.99
C ALA A 320 -18.84 1.50 25.49
N GLN A 321 -17.79 2.31 25.35
CA GLN A 321 -17.89 3.65 24.78
C GLN A 321 -18.29 3.61 23.30
N TYR A 322 -17.78 2.67 22.51
CA TYR A 322 -18.24 2.42 21.14
C TYR A 322 -19.76 2.19 21.10
N ASN A 323 -20.25 1.25 21.90
CA ASN A 323 -21.68 0.92 21.94
C ASN A 323 -22.54 2.13 22.35
N ARG A 324 -22.07 2.91 23.34
CA ARG A 324 -22.74 4.16 23.75
C ARG A 324 -22.87 5.15 22.59
N GLU A 325 -21.81 5.36 21.82
CA GLU A 325 -21.85 6.28 20.67
C GLU A 325 -22.79 5.75 19.57
N VAL A 326 -22.82 4.45 19.32
CA VAL A 326 -23.79 3.84 18.37
C VAL A 326 -25.24 4.05 18.83
N HIS A 327 -25.53 3.96 20.12
CA HIS A 327 -26.84 4.32 20.66
C HIS A 327 -27.16 5.80 20.49
N ALA A 328 -26.19 6.69 20.75
CA ALA A 328 -26.36 8.13 20.56
C ALA A 328 -26.62 8.48 19.07
N MET A 329 -26.02 7.76 18.11
CA MET A 329 -26.36 7.90 16.69
C MET A 329 -27.84 7.62 16.42
N ALA A 330 -28.37 6.54 17.01
CA ALA A 330 -29.76 6.13 16.85
C ALA A 330 -30.75 7.15 17.45
N GLU A 331 -30.36 7.80 18.54
CA GLU A 331 -31.11 8.86 19.23
C GLU A 331 -31.07 10.20 18.48
N ALA A 332 -29.96 10.52 17.83
CA ALA A 332 -29.79 11.74 17.04
C ALA A 332 -30.64 11.77 15.75
N LEU A 333 -31.19 10.62 15.32
CA LEU A 333 -32.07 10.54 14.16
C LEU A 333 -33.46 11.13 14.44
N PRO A 334 -34.10 11.79 13.44
CA PRO A 334 -35.51 12.21 13.54
C PRO A 334 -36.43 11.03 13.89
N GLN A 335 -37.50 11.28 14.65
CA GLN A 335 -38.40 10.24 15.17
C GLN A 335 -39.07 9.36 14.09
N GLY A 336 -39.08 9.79 12.82
CA GLY A 336 -39.61 9.03 11.69
C GLY A 336 -38.65 8.04 11.01
N ASP A 337 -37.34 8.06 11.33
CA ASP A 337 -36.34 7.23 10.63
C ASP A 337 -36.10 5.87 11.31
N ALA A 338 -37.19 5.12 11.50
CA ALA A 338 -37.16 3.83 12.20
C ALA A 338 -36.25 2.79 11.52
N ARG A 339 -36.13 2.84 10.19
CA ARG A 339 -35.27 1.97 9.41
C ARG A 339 -33.80 2.21 9.76
N ARG A 340 -33.33 3.45 9.65
CA ARG A 340 -31.92 3.80 9.91
C ARG A 340 -31.56 3.62 11.39
N ARG A 341 -32.51 3.88 12.29
CA ARG A 341 -32.38 3.56 13.71
C ARG A 341 -32.12 2.07 13.94
N ARG A 342 -32.90 1.18 13.30
CA ARG A 342 -32.68 -0.27 13.37
C ARG A 342 -31.32 -0.66 12.78
N GLU A 343 -30.92 -0.04 11.67
CA GLU A 343 -29.61 -0.25 11.06
C GLU A 343 -28.46 0.14 12.02
N TYR A 344 -28.56 1.22 12.79
CA TYR A 344 -27.52 1.55 13.80
C TYR A 344 -27.52 0.57 14.97
N LEU A 345 -28.68 0.15 15.46
CA LEU A 345 -28.73 -0.76 16.59
C LEU A 345 -28.17 -2.16 16.30
N CYS A 346 -28.17 -2.65 15.04
CA CYS A 346 -27.40 -3.87 14.72
C CYS A 346 -25.90 -3.64 14.47
N ALA A 347 -25.37 -2.43 14.68
CA ALA A 347 -23.94 -2.17 14.77
C ALA A 347 -23.39 -2.28 16.22
N VAL A 348 -24.25 -2.49 17.23
CA VAL A 348 -23.82 -2.74 18.62
C VAL A 348 -23.06 -4.07 18.71
N LEU A 349 -21.92 -4.08 19.42
CA LEU A 349 -20.96 -5.19 19.55
C LEU A 349 -21.03 -5.89 20.91
#